data_AF-A0AAW9KNM8-F1
#
_entry.id   AF-A0AAW9KNM8-F1
#
_cell.length_a   1.000
_cell.length_b   1.000
_cell.length_c   1.000
_cell.angle_alpha   90.00
_cell.angle_beta   90.00
_cell.angle_gamma   90.00
#
_symmetry.space_group_name_H-M   'P 1'
#
loop_
_entity.id
_entity.type
_entity.pdbx_description
1 polymer ?
#
loop_
_entity_poly.entity_id
_entity_poly.type
_entity_poly.pdbx_seq_one_letter_code
_entity_poly.pdbx_strand_id
1 'polypeptide(L)'
;MLKSLLSLGLYLILSIGIVIVPVKLTHYFCKVKKIKINRWVIGCVGPLILIIPKLLFAQMPDFIWKILIFIFITSVIMFFELSRMMIENKEMKGLIDYSKYIKPNKRKVK
;
A
#
# COMPACT_ATOMS: atom_id res chain seq x y z
N MET A 1 -12.07 -22.77 25.48
CA MET A 1 -12.05 -21.29 25.59
C MET A 1 -10.64 -20.71 25.38
N LEU A 2 -9.63 -21.11 26.14
CA LEU A 2 -8.25 -20.58 26.00
C LEU A 2 -7.61 -20.76 24.61
N LYS A 3 -7.78 -21.94 23.98
CA LYS A 3 -7.28 -22.20 22.61
C LYS A 3 -7.85 -21.25 21.55
N SER A 4 -9.11 -20.84 21.72
CA SER A 4 -9.80 -19.91 20.81
C SER A 4 -9.30 -18.47 20.96
N LEU A 5 -8.94 -18.06 22.18
CA LEU A 5 -8.33 -16.76 22.44
C LEU A 5 -6.91 -16.69 21.85
N LEU A 6 -6.16 -17.78 21.97
CA LEU A 6 -4.80 -17.87 21.45
C LEU A 6 -4.78 -17.85 19.91
N SER A 7 -5.73 -18.54 19.26
CA SER A 7 -5.88 -18.49 17.80
C SER A 7 -6.29 -17.11 17.29
N LEU A 8 -7.16 -16.39 18.00
CA LEU A 8 -7.54 -15.01 17.68
C LEU A 8 -6.35 -14.06 17.77
N GLY A 9 -5.55 -14.16 18.84
CA GLY A 9 -4.34 -13.36 19.01
C GLY A 9 -3.33 -13.58 17.88
N LEU A 10 -3.11 -14.84 17.50
CA LEU A 10 -2.25 -15.19 16.37
C LEU A 10 -2.75 -14.57 15.06
N TYR A 11 -4.06 -14.67 14.79
CA TYR A 11 -4.68 -14.12 13.58
C TYR A 11 -4.51 -12.59 13.49
N LEU A 12 -4.68 -11.87 14.61
CA LEU A 12 -4.46 -10.42 14.66
C LEU A 12 -3.01 -10.06 14.35
N ILE A 13 -2.03 -10.74 14.97
CA ILE A 13 -0.61 -10.49 14.72
C ILE A 13 -0.27 -10.72 13.24
N LEU A 14 -0.77 -11.81 12.66
CA LEU A 14 -0.56 -12.15 11.25
C LEU A 14 -1.18 -11.10 10.32
N SER A 15 -2.40 -10.64 10.63
CA SER A 15 -3.11 -9.61 9.87
C SER A 15 -2.35 -8.28 9.88
N ILE A 16 -1.83 -7.89 11.05
CA ILE A 16 -1.00 -6.69 11.19
C ILE A 16 0.29 -6.85 10.37
N GLY A 17 0.92 -8.01 10.41
CA GLY A 17 2.12 -8.31 9.62
C GLY A 17 1.89 -8.16 8.12
N ILE A 18 0.75 -8.65 7.63
CA ILE A 18 0.35 -8.54 6.21
C ILE A 18 0.25 -7.08 5.76
N VAL A 19 -0.11 -6.15 6.65
CA VAL A 19 -0.18 -4.72 6.31
C VAL A 19 1.18 -4.03 6.43
N ILE A 20 1.93 -4.30 7.50
CA ILE A 20 3.20 -3.62 7.77
C ILE A 20 4.26 -3.98 6.73
N VAL A 21 4.31 -5.23 6.27
CA VAL A 21 5.34 -5.69 5.34
C VAL A 21 5.29 -4.93 4.00
N PRO A 22 4.15 -4.84 3.29
CA PRO A 22 4.03 -4.06 2.06
C PRO A 22 4.32 -2.57 2.24
N VAL A 23 3.93 -1.97 3.37
CA VAL A 23 4.22 -0.55 3.67
C VAL A 23 5.73 -0.33 3.75
N LYS A 24 6.44 -1.14 4.56
CA LYS A 24 7.90 -1.06 4.66
C LYS A 24 8.59 -1.35 3.32
N LEU A 25 8.07 -2.30 2.56
CA LEU A 25 8.59 -2.65 1.24
C LEU A 25 8.46 -1.48 0.27
N THR A 26 7.31 -0.80 0.26
CA THR A 26 7.06 0.39 -0.58
C THR A 26 8.06 1.50 -0.24
N HIS A 27 8.22 1.79 1.06
CA HIS A 27 9.15 2.80 1.52
C HIS A 27 10.60 2.45 1.17
N TYR A 28 11.01 1.19 1.32
CA TYR A 28 12.32 0.72 0.91
C TYR A 28 12.57 0.91 -0.59
N PHE A 29 11.62 0.50 -1.44
CA PHE A 29 11.76 0.66 -2.89
C PHE A 29 11.81 2.14 -3.33
N CYS A 30 10.97 2.99 -2.75
CA CYS A 30 10.90 4.39 -3.14
C CYS A 30 12.00 5.26 -2.52
N LYS A 31 12.36 5.07 -1.23
CA LYS A 31 13.37 5.91 -0.55
C LYS A 31 14.79 5.38 -0.70
N VAL A 32 15.02 4.08 -0.55
CA VAL A 32 16.38 3.51 -0.59
C VAL A 32 16.82 3.25 -2.02
N LYS A 33 15.98 2.53 -2.79
CA LYS A 33 16.30 2.17 -4.17
C LYS A 33 15.95 3.27 -5.19
N LYS A 34 15.26 4.35 -4.76
CA LYS A 34 14.82 5.46 -5.62
C LYS A 34 14.04 5.01 -6.87
N ILE A 35 13.33 3.89 -6.78
CA ILE A 35 12.55 3.37 -7.90
C ILE A 35 11.29 4.23 -8.03
N LYS A 36 11.15 4.89 -9.18
CA LYS A 36 9.93 5.60 -9.55
C LYS A 36 8.88 4.60 -10.01
N ILE A 37 8.16 4.04 -9.04
CA ILE A 37 7.05 3.14 -9.34
C ILE A 37 5.82 3.98 -9.68
N ASN A 38 5.30 3.83 -10.89
CA ASN A 38 4.05 4.49 -11.28
C ASN A 38 2.87 3.78 -10.60
N ARG A 39 2.13 4.50 -9.75
CA ARG A 39 0.96 3.96 -9.03
C ARG A 39 -0.07 3.32 -9.97
N TRP A 40 -0.29 3.89 -11.16
CA TRP A 40 -1.30 3.40 -12.09
C TRP A 40 -0.94 2.03 -12.66
N VAL A 41 0.35 1.74 -12.81
CA VAL A 41 0.80 0.41 -13.24
C VAL A 41 0.43 -0.62 -12.19
N ILE A 42 0.68 -0.35 -10.90
CA ILE A 42 0.29 -1.27 -9.82
C ILE A 42 -1.24 -1.37 -9.71
N GLY A 43 -1.95 -0.26 -9.81
CA GLY A 43 -3.42 -0.24 -9.73
C GLY A 43 -4.08 -1.04 -10.86
N CYS A 44 -3.54 -0.98 -12.08
CA CYS A 44 -4.03 -1.74 -13.21
C CYS A 44 -3.58 -3.21 -13.18
N VAL A 45 -2.32 -3.48 -12.81
CA VAL A 45 -1.76 -4.84 -12.80
C VAL A 45 -2.28 -5.65 -11.62
N GLY A 46 -2.52 -5.04 -10.46
CA GLY A 46 -2.97 -5.72 -9.25
C GLY A 46 -4.15 -6.66 -9.48
N PRO A 47 -5.31 -6.19 -9.96
CA PRO A 47 -6.46 -7.05 -10.24
C PRO A 47 -6.17 -8.15 -11.27
N LEU A 48 -5.33 -7.85 -12.27
CA LEU A 48 -4.96 -8.81 -13.31
C LEU A 48 -4.19 -10.01 -12.76
N ILE A 49 -3.45 -9.83 -11.65
CA ILE A 49 -2.76 -10.93 -10.94
C ILE A 49 -3.73 -12.02 -10.48
N LEU A 50 -4.98 -11.67 -10.17
CA LEU A 50 -6.01 -12.66 -9.80
C LEU A 50 -6.86 -13.09 -10.99
N ILE A 51 -7.24 -12.14 -11.85
CA ILE A 51 -8.17 -12.39 -12.96
C ILE A 51 -7.53 -13.30 -14.01
N ILE A 52 -6.29 -13.02 -14.43
CA ILE A 52 -5.64 -13.77 -15.50
C ILE A 52 -5.46 -15.25 -15.11
N PRO A 53 -4.89 -15.58 -13.92
CA PRO A 53 -4.69 -16.98 -13.58
C PRO A 53 -6.01 -17.72 -13.35
N LYS A 54 -7.04 -17.04 -12.83
CA LYS A 54 -8.37 -17.65 -12.65
C LYS A 54 -9.05 -18.00 -13.97
N LEU A 55 -8.80 -17.22 -15.03
CA LEU A 55 -9.33 -17.47 -16.37
C LEU A 55 -8.54 -18.54 -17.14
N LEU A 56 -7.20 -18.55 -16.99
CA LEU A 56 -6.33 -19.47 -17.73
C LEU A 56 -6.27 -20.88 -17.15
N PHE A 57 -6.41 -21.02 -15.82
CA PHE A 57 -6.26 -22.31 -15.15
C PHE A 57 -7.60 -22.76 -14.53
N ALA A 58 -8.22 -23.78 -15.12
CA ALA A 58 -9.49 -24.33 -14.65
C ALA A 58 -9.37 -24.97 -13.24
N GLN A 59 -8.24 -25.59 -12.95
CA GLN A 59 -7.91 -26.13 -11.62
C GLN A 59 -6.58 -25.53 -11.16
N MET A 60 -6.68 -24.62 -10.19
CA MET A 60 -5.51 -24.02 -9.56
C MET A 60 -5.29 -24.63 -8.18
N PRO A 61 -4.06 -25.06 -7.85
CA PRO A 61 -3.72 -25.47 -6.49
C PRO A 61 -4.00 -24.35 -5.48
N ASP A 62 -4.64 -24.68 -4.37
CA ASP A 62 -4.99 -23.72 -3.31
C ASP A 62 -3.79 -22.92 -2.80
N PHE A 63 -2.62 -23.55 -2.75
CA PHE A 63 -1.38 -22.91 -2.34
C PHE A 63 -0.99 -21.74 -3.27
N ILE A 64 -1.07 -21.96 -4.59
CA ILE A 64 -0.77 -20.93 -5.59
C ILE A 64 -1.79 -19.80 -5.51
N TRP A 65 -3.07 -20.14 -5.35
CA TRP A 65 -4.13 -19.14 -5.20
C TRP A 65 -3.91 -18.23 -3.98
N LYS A 66 -3.52 -18.81 -2.83
CA LYS A 66 -3.17 -18.04 -1.63
C LYS A 66 -1.98 -17.10 -1.85
N ILE A 67 -0.96 -17.53 -2.60
CA ILE A 67 0.18 -16.67 -2.97
C ILE A 67 -0.29 -15.51 -3.84
N LEU A 68 -1.11 -15.76 -4.86
CA LEU A 68 -1.63 -14.72 -5.74
C LEU A 68 -2.48 -13.70 -4.96
N ILE A 69 -3.30 -14.15 -4.02
CA ILE A 69 -4.04 -13.27 -3.10
C ILE A 69 -3.08 -12.42 -2.27
N PHE A 70 -2.01 -13.01 -1.73
CA PHE A 70 -1.02 -12.26 -0.96
C PHE A 70 -0.32 -11.19 -1.80
N ILE A 71 0.06 -11.50 -3.05
CA ILE A 71 0.65 -10.55 -3.99
C ILE A 71 -0.36 -9.44 -4.35
N PHE A 72 -1.62 -9.79 -4.53
CA PHE A 72 -2.69 -8.81 -4.80
C PHE A 72 -2.86 -7.84 -3.63
N ILE A 73 -2.99 -8.34 -2.40
CA ILE A 73 -3.09 -7.52 -1.18
C ILE A 73 -1.88 -6.59 -1.07
N THR A 74 -0.69 -7.13 -1.29
CA THR A 74 0.55 -6.35 -1.31
C THR A 74 0.48 -5.23 -2.34
N SER A 75 0.06 -5.52 -3.57
CA SER A 75 -0.08 -4.53 -4.65
C SER A 75 -1.06 -3.42 -4.29
N VAL A 76 -2.21 -3.77 -3.70
CA VAL A 76 -3.21 -2.79 -3.24
C VAL A 76 -2.63 -1.87 -2.16
N ILE A 77 -1.95 -2.43 -1.16
CA ILE A 77 -1.33 -1.63 -0.09
C ILE A 77 -0.24 -0.72 -0.68
N MET A 78 0.61 -1.23 -1.57
CA MET A 78 1.64 -0.44 -2.25
C MET A 78 1.02 0.72 -3.05
N PHE A 79 -0.11 0.50 -3.72
CA PHE A 79 -0.83 1.55 -4.45
C PHE A 79 -1.27 2.71 -3.55
N PHE A 80 -1.85 2.39 -2.39
CA PHE A 80 -2.27 3.41 -1.42
C PHE A 80 -1.06 4.13 -0.81
N GLU A 81 0.00 3.40 -0.47
CA GLU A 81 1.19 4.00 0.11
C GLU A 81 1.95 4.91 -0.87
N LEU A 82 2.04 4.52 -2.15
CA LEU A 82 2.55 5.40 -3.21
C LEU A 82 1.69 6.66 -3.36
N SER A 83 0.37 6.51 -3.30
CA SER A 83 -0.54 7.65 -3.37
C SER A 83 -0.35 8.60 -2.18
N ARG A 84 -0.18 8.05 -0.97
CA ARG A 84 0.13 8.83 0.23
C ARG A 84 1.45 9.59 0.08
N MET A 85 2.52 8.91 -0.34
CA MET A 85 3.84 9.56 -0.53
C MET A 85 3.78 10.68 -1.57
N MET A 86 3.03 10.51 -2.66
CA MET A 86 2.84 11.58 -3.66
C MET A 86 2.09 12.79 -3.10
N ILE A 87 1.12 12.58 -2.19
CA ILE A 87 0.44 13.68 -1.49
C ILE A 87 1.43 14.40 -0.59
N GLU A 88 2.20 13.66 0.21
CA GLU A 88 3.21 14.22 1.13
C GLU A 88 4.28 15.02 0.38
N ASN A 89 4.70 14.55 -0.79
CA ASN A 89 5.68 15.23 -1.65
C ASN A 89 5.08 16.35 -2.50
N LYS A 90 3.78 16.64 -2.38
CA LYS A 90 3.05 17.64 -3.19
C LYS A 90 3.13 17.40 -4.71
N GLU A 91 3.28 16.13 -5.13
CA GLU A 91 3.38 15.72 -6.53
C GLU A 91 2.01 15.43 -7.16
N MET A 92 0.94 15.43 -6.35
CA MET A 92 -0.45 15.27 -6.80
C MET A 92 -0.97 16.56 -7.44
N LYS A 93 -1.17 16.54 -8.76
CA LYS A 93 -1.87 17.61 -9.50
C LYS A 93 -3.29 17.79 -8.96
N GLY A 94 -3.66 19.02 -8.62
CA GLY A 94 -5.00 19.39 -8.15
C GLY A 94 -5.12 19.62 -6.63
N LEU A 95 -4.08 19.34 -5.84
CA LEU A 95 -4.04 19.76 -4.44
C LEU A 95 -3.48 21.18 -4.34
N ILE A 96 -4.29 22.12 -3.84
CA ILE A 96 -3.87 23.49 -3.58
C ILE A 96 -3.00 23.49 -2.32
N ASP A 97 -1.76 23.94 -2.45
CA ASP A 97 -0.88 24.12 -1.30
C ASP A 97 -1.24 25.40 -0.53
N TYR A 98 -2.19 25.28 0.40
CA TYR A 98 -2.65 26.40 1.22
C TYR A 98 -1.52 27.05 2.05
N SER A 99 -0.40 26.35 2.32
CA SER A 99 0.75 26.94 3.02
C SER A 99 1.37 28.09 2.26
N LYS A 100 1.21 28.15 0.93
CA LYS A 100 1.68 29.26 0.09
C LYS A 100 0.85 30.54 0.27
N TYR A 101 -0.39 30.42 0.74
CA TYR A 101 -1.34 31.53 0.90
C TYR A 101 -1.43 32.06 2.33
N ILE A 102 -0.87 31.33 3.30
CA ILE A 102 -0.73 31.79 4.68
C ILE A 102 0.42 32.79 4.71
N LYS A 103 0.11 34.10 4.71
CA LYS A 103 1.11 35.14 4.98
C LYS A 103 1.68 34.93 6.39
N PRO A 104 3.01 34.97 6.58
CA PRO A 104 3.59 34.90 7.92
C PRO A 104 3.03 36.06 8.75
N ASN A 105 2.42 35.72 9.88
CA ASN A 105 1.90 36.71 10.82
C ASN A 105 3.08 37.48 11.41
N LYS A 106 3.41 38.62 10.80
CA LYS A 106 4.38 39.59 11.33
C LYS A 106 3.77 40.26 12.57
N ARG A 107 3.54 39.52 13.65
CA ARG A 107 3.40 40.14 14.97
C ARG A 107 4.77 40.68 15.32
N LYS A 108 4.94 41.97 15.09
CA LYS A 108 6.02 42.77 15.68
C LYS A 108 5.91 42.58 17.19
N VAL A 109 6.80 41.76 17.75
CA VAL A 109 7.09 41.81 19.18
C VAL A 109 7.78 43.16 19.36
N LYS A 110 7.05 44.07 20.01
CA LYS A 110 7.48 45.42 20.33
C LYS A 110 8.09 45.39 21.72
#